data_AF-A0A7J9HS72-F1
#
_entry.id   AF-A0A7J9HS72-F1
#
_cell.length_a   1.000
_cell.length_b   1.000
_cell.length_c   1.000
_cell.angle_alpha   90.00
_cell.angle_beta   90.00
_cell.angle_gamma   90.00
#
_symmetry.space_group_name_H-M   'P 1'
#
loop_
_entity.id
_entity.type
_entity.pdbx_description
1 polymer ?
#
loop_
_entity_poly.entity_id
_entity_poly.type
_entity_poly.pdbx_seq_one_letter_code
_entity_poly.pdbx_strand_id
1 'polypeptide(L)'
;SEGLYASKLHEPTTDASSETKPSFKGKSIISFDPVTFVRPKETAKSHHQMQQNTGLVEAIILEVKDRARIGGSSLKSDAICCNKQLADQGSCNQGEVIIQHNPNNLGWPKRIKTFFQGDNEEAKMDVETVEINSTGMYYLYFMFCDPQLKGTLIKGRTVWKNPNGYLPGKMAPLMTFYGLMSLAYLVLGLAWFLRFVQFWKDIIHLHYHITLVIALGMCEMAVWYFEYSNFNSTGTRPMGITLWAVTFGSVKKTLSRLLLLVVSMGFGVVRPTLGGLTSKVVLLGLIYFIATEALELVEHLGNINDFSGKAKLVLVLPVAFLDACFILWIFSSLSKTLEKLQMRRNLAKLELYRKFTNALAVSVLLSIAWIGFESPPMHSMGKEDGNWQALFVEMTFLQDVFQMKQKI
;
A
#
# COMPACT_ATOMS: atom_id res chain seq x y z
N SER A 1 5.40 -6.15 8.57
CA SER A 1 6.64 -6.54 7.87
C SER A 1 7.06 -5.42 6.97
N GLU A 2 8.37 -5.30 6.75
CA GLU A 2 8.92 -4.34 5.80
C GLU A 2 9.91 -5.04 4.87
N GLY A 3 9.98 -4.56 3.63
CA GLY A 3 10.94 -5.07 2.65
C GLY A 3 12.26 -4.31 2.79
N LEU A 4 13.36 -5.04 3.00
CA LEU A 4 14.70 -4.46 3.06
C LEU A 4 15.60 -5.08 1.99
N TYR A 5 16.40 -4.25 1.35
CA TYR A 5 17.47 -4.68 0.46
C TYR A 5 18.74 -4.96 1.27
N ALA A 6 19.59 -5.87 0.77
CA ALA A 6 20.91 -6.07 1.31
C ALA A 6 21.75 -4.77 1.24
N SER A 7 22.58 -4.56 2.26
CA SER A 7 23.61 -3.51 2.25
C SER A 7 24.56 -3.71 1.07
N LYS A 8 24.94 -2.62 0.39
CA LYS A 8 25.95 -2.69 -0.65
C LYS A 8 27.31 -2.95 0.01
N LEU A 9 28.04 -3.99 -0.41
CA LEU A 9 29.46 -4.09 -0.06
C LEU A 9 30.17 -2.88 -0.67
N HIS A 10 30.78 -2.04 0.16
CA HIS A 10 31.67 -1.00 -0.34
C HIS A 10 33.03 -1.66 -0.62
N GLU A 11 33.47 -1.64 -1.88
CA GLU A 11 34.90 -1.58 -2.15
C GLU A 11 35.44 -0.30 -1.49
N PRO A 12 36.60 -0.35 -0.83
CA PRO A 12 37.13 0.82 -0.12
C PRO A 12 37.53 1.88 -1.15
N THR A 13 36.72 2.92 -1.29
CA THR A 13 37.13 4.15 -1.96
C THR A 13 38.07 4.92 -1.05
N THR A 14 39.30 5.06 -1.54
CA THR A 14 40.38 5.86 -0.97
C THR A 14 40.02 7.33 -1.00
N ASP A 15 39.33 7.85 0.02
CA ASP A 15 39.29 9.29 0.26
C ASP A 15 39.37 9.56 1.76
N ALA A 16 40.60 9.87 2.18
CA ALA A 16 40.93 10.33 3.51
C ALA A 16 40.61 11.83 3.62
N SER A 17 39.54 12.19 4.34
CA SER A 17 39.52 13.33 5.29
C SER A 17 38.09 13.66 5.73
N SER A 18 37.81 13.46 7.02
CA SER A 18 37.03 14.33 7.92
C SER A 18 36.24 13.49 8.92
N GLU A 19 36.59 13.63 10.19
CA GLU A 19 35.94 12.96 11.33
C GLU A 19 34.48 13.42 11.51
N THR A 20 33.68 12.49 12.05
CA THR A 20 32.43 12.70 12.82
C THR A 20 31.08 12.64 12.08
N LYS A 21 30.76 11.45 11.55
CA LYS A 21 29.46 10.70 11.70
C LYS A 21 29.60 9.41 10.88
N PRO A 22 29.17 8.23 11.37
CA PRO A 22 29.19 7.02 10.54
C PRO A 22 28.33 7.28 9.29
N SER A 23 28.98 7.33 8.12
CA SER A 23 28.29 7.51 6.85
C SER A 23 27.54 6.21 6.54
N PHE A 24 26.25 6.16 6.90
CA PHE A 24 25.34 5.06 6.56
C PHE A 24 24.97 5.03 5.06
N LYS A 25 25.83 5.56 4.18
CA LYS A 25 25.56 5.68 2.75
C LYS A 25 25.72 4.29 2.11
N GLY A 26 24.64 3.75 1.55
CA GLY A 26 24.65 2.41 0.92
C GLY A 26 24.40 1.23 1.88
N LYS A 27 24.23 1.48 3.17
CA LYS A 27 23.89 0.45 4.17
C LYS A 27 22.39 0.36 4.41
N SER A 28 21.91 -0.86 4.61
CA SER A 28 20.55 -1.18 5.02
C SER A 28 20.53 -1.48 6.51
N ILE A 29 19.75 -0.74 7.29
CA ILE A 29 19.76 -0.82 8.75
C ILE A 29 18.36 -0.81 9.34
N ILE A 30 18.23 -1.51 10.46
CA ILE A 30 17.12 -1.37 11.40
C ILE A 30 17.70 -0.77 12.68
N SER A 31 17.25 0.42 13.07
CA SER A 31 17.68 1.06 14.32
C SER A 31 16.50 1.30 15.24
N PHE A 32 16.75 1.12 16.54
CA PHE A 32 15.78 1.39 17.59
C PHE A 32 16.10 2.75 18.20
N ASP A 33 15.32 3.77 17.86
CA ASP A 33 15.27 4.99 18.65
C ASP A 33 14.54 4.65 19.95
N PRO A 34 14.96 5.17 21.12
CA PRO A 34 14.71 4.56 22.43
C PRO A 34 13.27 4.04 22.57
N VAL A 35 13.14 2.71 22.61
CA VAL A 35 11.86 2.02 22.79
C VAL A 35 11.69 1.75 24.27
N THR A 36 10.61 2.28 24.83
CA THR A 36 10.22 2.11 26.23
C THR A 36 9.01 1.19 26.31
N PHE A 37 9.12 0.16 27.14
CA PHE A 37 8.03 -0.72 27.53
C PHE A 37 7.46 -0.24 28.86
N VAL A 38 6.15 -0.04 28.93
CA VAL A 38 5.44 0.41 30.12
C VAL A 38 4.53 -0.72 30.60
N ARG A 39 4.86 -1.36 31.72
CA ARG A 39 4.06 -2.45 32.29
C ARG A 39 2.90 -1.91 33.14
N PRO A 40 1.84 -2.71 33.39
CA PRO A 40 0.75 -2.31 34.27
C PRO A 40 1.24 -2.00 35.70
N LYS A 41 0.63 -0.98 36.33
CA LYS A 41 0.99 -0.52 37.69
C LYS A 41 0.81 -1.60 38.75
N GLU A 42 -0.18 -2.48 38.58
CA GLU A 42 -0.46 -3.57 39.50
C GLU A 42 0.71 -4.57 39.54
N THR A 43 1.23 -4.94 38.36
CA THR A 43 2.40 -5.78 38.20
C THR A 43 3.67 -5.12 38.73
N ALA A 44 3.82 -3.80 38.56
CA ALA A 44 4.97 -3.08 39.10
C ALA A 44 5.04 -3.15 40.64
N LYS A 45 3.88 -2.99 41.31
CA LYS A 45 3.77 -3.01 42.77
C LYS A 45 3.94 -4.39 43.42
N SER A 46 3.77 -5.47 42.67
CA SER A 46 4.00 -6.83 43.19
C SER A 46 5.47 -7.17 43.32
N HIS A 47 6.38 -6.35 42.79
CA HIS A 47 7.82 -6.55 42.87
C HIS A 47 8.49 -5.61 43.88
N HIS A 48 9.57 -6.10 44.50
CA HIS A 48 10.40 -5.30 45.39
C HIS A 48 11.46 -4.52 44.60
N GLN A 49 11.82 -3.32 45.08
CA GLN A 49 12.80 -2.43 44.46
C GLN A 49 14.16 -3.08 44.15
N MET A 50 14.62 -4.00 45.02
CA MET A 50 15.90 -4.67 44.86
C MET A 50 15.86 -5.90 43.92
N GLN A 51 14.68 -6.31 43.46
CA GLN A 51 14.54 -7.49 42.61
C GLN A 51 15.04 -7.16 41.19
N GLN A 52 15.99 -7.94 40.69
CA GLN A 52 16.48 -7.82 39.31
C GLN A 52 15.64 -8.68 38.36
N ASN A 53 15.51 -8.24 37.11
CA ASN A 53 14.83 -8.97 36.03
C ASN A 53 13.37 -9.35 36.37
N THR A 54 12.56 -8.38 36.77
CA THR A 54 11.14 -8.55 37.17
C THR A 54 10.17 -8.64 36.00
N GLY A 55 10.67 -9.04 34.84
CA GLY A 55 9.93 -9.15 33.59
C GLY A 55 10.87 -9.06 32.39
N LEU A 56 10.62 -9.88 31.37
CA LEU A 56 11.41 -9.91 30.14
C LEU A 56 10.52 -9.60 28.94
N VAL A 57 10.96 -8.64 28.13
CA VAL A 57 10.41 -8.35 26.80
C VAL A 57 11.50 -8.58 25.77
N GLU A 58 11.17 -9.35 24.74
CA GLU A 58 12.09 -9.72 23.66
C GLU A 58 11.64 -9.06 22.35
N ALA A 59 12.52 -8.26 21.77
CA ALA A 59 12.38 -7.77 20.40
C ALA A 59 13.08 -8.76 19.47
N ILE A 60 12.32 -9.38 18.56
CA ILE A 60 12.81 -10.42 17.65
C ILE A 60 12.67 -9.92 16.22
N ILE A 61 13.79 -9.83 15.51
CA ILE A 61 13.86 -9.52 14.09
C ILE A 61 14.10 -10.81 13.31
N LEU A 62 13.24 -11.09 12.35
CA LEU A 62 13.33 -12.29 11.52
C LEU A 62 12.98 -12.00 10.07
N GLU A 63 13.54 -12.79 9.15
CA GLU A 63 13.04 -12.84 7.78
C GLU A 63 11.73 -13.66 7.73
N VAL A 64 10.82 -13.34 6.82
CA VAL A 64 9.56 -14.08 6.61
C VAL A 64 9.80 -15.59 6.45
N LYS A 65 10.88 -15.98 5.75
CA LYS A 65 11.24 -17.39 5.52
C LYS A 65 11.57 -18.14 6.81
N ASP A 66 12.07 -17.43 7.82
CA ASP A 66 12.44 -17.99 9.11
C ASP A 66 11.27 -17.93 10.12
N ARG A 67 10.06 -17.54 9.70
CA ARG A 67 8.88 -17.49 10.58
C ARG A 67 8.58 -18.82 11.28
N ALA A 68 8.76 -19.94 10.58
CA ALA A 68 8.54 -21.28 11.14
C ALA A 68 9.59 -21.68 12.21
N ARG A 69 10.69 -20.92 12.35
CA ARG A 69 11.74 -21.16 13.35
C ARG A 69 11.43 -20.53 14.71
N ILE A 70 10.38 -19.72 14.80
CA ILE A 70 9.89 -19.15 16.06
C ILE A 70 8.80 -20.05 16.62
N GLY A 71 8.93 -20.38 17.90
CA GLY A 71 7.99 -21.24 18.62
C GLY A 71 8.39 -22.72 18.60
N GLY A 72 7.58 -23.51 19.29
CA GLY A 72 7.80 -24.93 19.53
C GLY A 72 7.39 -25.85 18.38
N SER A 73 7.01 -25.34 17.20
CA SER A 73 6.45 -26.16 16.12
C SER A 73 7.40 -27.29 15.71
N SER A 74 8.72 -27.04 15.67
CA SER A 74 9.72 -28.07 15.42
C SER A 74 9.97 -29.01 16.61
N LEU A 75 9.54 -28.61 17.81
CA LEU A 75 9.50 -29.41 19.04
C LEU A 75 8.14 -30.12 19.24
N LYS A 76 7.29 -30.14 18.20
CA LYS A 76 5.92 -30.70 18.22
C LYS A 76 5.01 -30.07 19.28
N SER A 77 5.23 -28.79 19.58
CA SER A 77 4.43 -28.01 20.53
C SER A 77 3.97 -26.70 19.88
N ASP A 78 2.71 -26.31 20.11
CA ASP A 78 2.22 -25.00 19.65
C ASP A 78 2.64 -23.85 20.57
N ALA A 79 3.44 -24.13 21.60
CA ALA A 79 3.92 -23.13 22.55
C ALA A 79 4.97 -22.20 21.91
N ILE A 80 4.75 -20.89 22.01
CA ILE A 80 5.74 -19.87 21.59
C ILE A 80 6.79 -19.66 22.69
N CYS A 81 6.36 -19.80 23.94
CA CYS A 81 7.17 -19.57 25.13
C CYS A 81 7.72 -20.87 25.70
N CYS A 82 8.97 -20.83 26.15
CA CYS A 82 9.63 -21.95 26.78
C CYS A 82 9.01 -22.24 28.15
N ASN A 83 8.35 -23.38 28.26
CA ASN A 83 7.84 -23.89 29.53
C ASN A 83 8.94 -24.64 30.31
N LYS A 84 8.67 -24.94 31.58
CA LYS A 84 9.61 -25.65 32.44
C LYS A 84 10.02 -27.02 31.89
N GLN A 85 9.08 -27.77 31.30
CA GLN A 85 9.34 -29.10 30.74
C GLN A 85 10.36 -29.07 29.58
N LEU A 86 10.25 -28.07 28.69
CA LEU A 86 11.18 -27.89 27.57
C LEU A 86 12.54 -27.35 28.04
N ALA A 87 12.55 -26.55 29.11
CA ALA A 87 13.78 -26.08 29.73
C ALA A 87 14.56 -27.21 30.42
N ASP A 88 13.85 -28.09 31.14
CA ASP A 88 14.43 -29.27 31.80
C ASP A 88 15.02 -30.26 30.77
N GLN A 89 14.50 -30.28 29.54
CA GLN A 89 15.04 -31.03 28.40
C GLN A 89 16.23 -30.34 27.71
N GLY A 90 16.68 -29.18 28.21
CA GLY A 90 17.81 -28.42 27.68
C GLY A 90 17.54 -27.74 26.33
N SER A 91 16.28 -27.65 25.90
CA SER A 91 15.93 -27.12 24.57
C SER A 91 15.80 -25.59 24.52
N CYS A 92 15.52 -24.94 25.66
CA CYS A 92 15.37 -23.49 25.76
C CYS A 92 15.49 -23.00 27.22
N ASN A 93 15.64 -21.69 27.42
CA ASN A 93 15.62 -21.09 28.76
C ASN A 93 14.18 -20.79 29.18
N GLN A 94 13.81 -21.16 30.40
CA GLN A 94 12.45 -20.93 30.92
C GLN A 94 12.07 -19.44 30.87
N GLY A 95 10.88 -19.14 30.36
CA GLY A 95 10.36 -17.77 30.28
C GLY A 95 10.90 -16.95 29.10
N GLU A 96 11.67 -17.56 28.19
CA GLU A 96 12.08 -16.96 26.92
C GLU A 96 11.25 -17.50 25.75
N VAL A 97 11.19 -16.75 24.65
CA VAL A 97 10.65 -17.21 23.38
C VAL A 97 11.54 -18.29 22.79
N ILE A 98 10.92 -19.35 22.28
CA ILE A 98 11.64 -20.44 21.61
C ILE A 98 12.09 -19.94 20.24
N ILE A 99 13.40 -19.86 20.04
CA ILE A 99 14.03 -19.45 18.77
C ILE A 99 15.01 -20.53 18.34
N GLN A 100 14.83 -21.04 17.12
CA GLN A 100 15.78 -21.96 16.51
C GLN A 100 16.79 -21.20 15.67
N HIS A 101 18.07 -21.48 15.92
CA HIS A 101 19.16 -20.86 15.17
C HIS A 101 19.22 -21.41 13.75
N ASN A 102 19.45 -20.52 12.78
CA ASN A 102 19.65 -20.92 11.41
C ASN A 102 21.11 -21.38 11.20
N PRO A 103 21.38 -22.65 10.79
CA PRO A 103 22.73 -23.14 10.57
C PRO A 103 23.46 -22.42 9.42
N ASN A 104 22.72 -21.86 8.47
CA ASN A 104 23.29 -21.16 7.31
C ASN A 104 23.60 -19.68 7.59
N ASN A 105 23.03 -19.11 8.65
CA ASN A 105 23.21 -17.71 9.01
C ASN A 105 23.29 -17.57 10.53
N LEU A 106 24.51 -17.80 11.05
CA LEU A 106 24.85 -17.73 12.47
C LEU A 106 24.64 -16.28 12.98
N GLY A 107 23.48 -16.01 13.54
CA GLY A 107 23.09 -14.70 14.06
C GLY A 107 21.63 -14.31 13.82
N TRP A 108 20.90 -15.07 13.00
CA TRP A 108 19.48 -14.85 12.72
C TRP A 108 18.61 -16.05 13.15
N PRO A 109 17.39 -15.82 13.67
CA PRO A 109 16.75 -14.54 13.99
C PRO A 109 17.50 -13.72 15.07
N LYS A 110 17.50 -12.40 14.91
CA LYS A 110 18.18 -11.49 15.85
C LYS A 110 17.26 -11.20 17.03
N ARG A 111 17.75 -11.43 18.24
CA ARG A 111 17.01 -11.23 19.50
C ARG A 111 17.67 -10.14 20.34
N ILE A 112 16.84 -9.23 20.85
CA ILE A 112 17.26 -8.18 21.77
C ILE A 112 16.38 -8.29 23.03
N LYS A 113 17.01 -8.45 24.19
CA LYS A 113 16.33 -8.67 25.47
C LYS A 113 16.28 -7.38 26.26
N THR A 114 15.11 -7.00 26.74
CA THR A 114 14.91 -5.85 27.63
C THR A 114 14.28 -6.35 28.92
N PHE A 115 14.91 -6.02 30.06
CA PHE A 115 14.47 -6.46 31.37
C PHE A 115 13.87 -5.32 32.18
N PHE A 116 12.74 -5.56 32.83
CA PHE A 116 12.24 -4.69 33.90
C PHE A 116 13.09 -4.86 35.15
N GLN A 117 13.33 -3.76 35.85
CA GLN A 117 14.13 -3.74 37.07
C GLN A 117 13.28 -3.28 38.25
N GLY A 118 13.33 -4.02 39.36
CA GLY A 118 12.62 -3.69 40.59
C GLY A 118 11.12 -3.51 40.39
N ASP A 119 10.59 -2.44 40.98
CA ASP A 119 9.21 -1.95 40.89
C ASP A 119 9.01 -0.90 39.79
N ASN A 120 10.00 -0.69 38.91
CA ASN A 120 9.89 0.32 37.85
C ASN A 120 8.77 0.00 36.86
N GLU A 121 7.92 0.98 36.54
CA GLU A 121 6.86 0.82 35.53
C GLU A 121 7.42 0.78 34.10
N GLU A 122 8.62 1.35 33.88
CA GLU A 122 9.22 1.53 32.56
C GLU A 122 10.54 0.74 32.42
N ALA A 123 10.70 0.09 31.27
CA ALA A 123 11.97 -0.51 30.84
C ALA A 123 12.37 0.05 29.48
N LYS A 124 13.61 0.52 29.35
CA LYS A 124 14.15 1.08 28.11
C LYS A 124 15.01 0.04 27.40
N MET A 125 14.74 -0.16 26.13
CA MET A 125 15.54 -0.98 25.23
C MET A 125 16.84 -0.25 24.88
N ASP A 126 17.94 -1.00 24.80
CA ASP A 126 19.22 -0.48 24.35
C ASP A 126 19.15 0.00 22.89
N VAL A 127 19.84 1.10 22.60
CA VAL A 127 19.93 1.65 21.24
C VAL A 127 20.86 0.76 20.42
N GLU A 128 20.28 -0.22 19.74
CA GLU A 128 20.99 -1.13 18.85
C GLU A 128 20.67 -0.79 17.37
N THR A 129 21.67 -0.94 16.50
CA THR A 129 21.51 -0.87 15.05
C THR A 129 21.89 -2.21 14.45
N VAL A 130 20.96 -2.81 13.70
CA VAL A 130 21.13 -4.10 13.05
C VAL A 130 21.34 -3.88 11.56
N GLU A 131 22.49 -4.30 11.03
CA GLU A 131 22.81 -4.24 9.60
C GLU A 131 22.19 -5.43 8.87
N ILE A 132 21.59 -5.15 7.70
CA ILE A 132 20.91 -6.14 6.88
C ILE A 132 21.80 -6.56 5.72
N ASN A 133 22.14 -7.85 5.69
CA ASN A 133 23.04 -8.44 4.69
C ASN A 133 22.29 -9.18 3.57
N SER A 134 21.01 -9.50 3.77
CA SER A 134 20.20 -10.25 2.82
C SER A 134 18.97 -9.45 2.40
N THR A 135 18.67 -9.44 1.10
CA THR A 135 17.42 -8.84 0.61
C THR A 135 16.25 -9.75 0.97
N GLY A 136 15.24 -9.20 1.64
CA GLY A 136 14.10 -9.98 2.09
C GLY A 136 13.01 -9.13 2.74
N MET A 137 11.94 -9.80 3.13
CA MET A 137 10.88 -9.22 3.96
C MET A 137 11.19 -9.57 5.41
N TYR A 138 11.18 -8.57 6.28
CA TYR A 138 11.53 -8.70 7.69
C TYR A 138 10.33 -8.38 8.58
N TYR A 139 10.19 -9.14 9.67
CA TYR A 139 9.26 -8.87 10.76
C TYR A 139 10.03 -8.43 11.99
N LEU A 140 9.40 -7.57 12.77
CA LEU A 140 9.78 -7.24 14.14
C LEU A 140 8.62 -7.64 15.05
N TYR A 141 8.87 -8.54 15.98
CA TYR A 141 7.93 -8.91 17.03
C TYR A 141 8.43 -8.44 18.38
N PHE A 142 7.55 -7.82 19.16
CA PHE A 142 7.74 -7.63 20.58
C PHE A 142 6.96 -8.73 21.30
N MET A 143 7.67 -9.61 21.99
CA MET A 143 7.10 -10.76 22.67
C MET A 143 7.46 -10.74 24.15
N PHE A 144 6.56 -11.25 24.98
CA PHE A 144 6.81 -11.51 26.39
C PHE A 144 6.14 -12.82 26.74
N CYS A 145 6.78 -13.60 27.61
CA CYS A 145 6.27 -14.89 28.04
C CYS A 145 5.68 -14.88 29.45
N ASP A 146 5.84 -13.76 30.16
CA ASP A 146 5.26 -13.56 31.47
C ASP A 146 3.79 -13.09 31.36
N PRO A 147 2.81 -13.88 31.84
CA PRO A 147 1.40 -13.48 31.80
C PRO A 147 1.11 -12.19 32.59
N GLN A 148 1.95 -11.80 33.56
CA GLN A 148 1.77 -10.57 34.35
C GLN A 148 2.06 -9.30 33.55
N LEU A 149 2.75 -9.41 32.41
CA LEU A 149 3.02 -8.29 31.50
C LEU A 149 1.88 -8.04 30.49
N LYS A 150 0.76 -8.77 30.61
CA LYS A 150 -0.42 -8.54 29.76
C LYS A 150 -0.95 -7.11 29.95
N GLY A 151 -1.03 -6.35 28.86
CA GLY A 151 -1.39 -4.93 28.89
C GLY A 151 -0.20 -3.97 28.88
N THR A 152 1.02 -4.47 28.68
CA THR A 152 2.22 -3.63 28.46
C THR A 152 2.03 -2.75 27.22
N LEU A 153 2.30 -1.46 27.38
CA LEU A 153 2.28 -0.48 26.29
C LEU A 153 3.70 -0.27 25.75
N ILE A 154 3.83 -0.18 24.44
CA ILE A 154 5.10 0.04 23.76
C ILE A 154 5.12 1.49 23.24
N LYS A 155 6.12 2.26 23.66
CA LYS A 155 6.34 3.64 23.20
C LYS A 155 7.73 3.75 22.60
N GLY A 156 7.85 4.20 21.37
CA GLY A 156 9.16 4.36 20.74
C GLY A 156 9.05 4.51 19.24
N ARG A 157 10.21 4.59 18.58
CA ARG A 157 10.28 4.66 17.12
C ARG A 157 11.29 3.63 16.62
N THR A 158 10.90 2.88 15.60
CA THR A 158 11.84 2.02 14.86
C THR A 158 12.08 2.66 13.50
N VAL A 159 13.35 2.68 13.09
CA VAL A 159 13.76 3.29 11.82
C VAL A 159 14.29 2.18 10.93
N TRP A 160 13.68 2.08 9.76
CA TRP A 160 13.97 1.08 8.75
C TRP A 160 14.51 1.83 7.54
N LYS A 161 15.76 1.55 7.17
CA LYS A 161 16.45 2.29 6.11
C LYS A 161 17.05 1.33 5.11
N ASN A 162 16.74 1.54 3.85
CA ASN A 162 17.33 0.85 2.71
C ASN A 162 18.57 1.59 2.18
N PRO A 163 19.42 0.92 1.37
CA PRO A 163 20.63 1.52 0.81
C PRO A 163 20.41 2.81 0.02
N ASN A 164 19.23 2.93 -0.62
CA ASN A 164 18.85 4.05 -1.47
C ASN A 164 17.93 5.08 -0.76
N GLY A 165 17.66 4.93 0.54
CA GLY A 165 16.83 5.82 1.33
C GLY A 165 15.86 5.08 2.27
N TYR A 166 14.87 5.79 2.81
CA TYR A 166 13.94 5.25 3.81
C TYR A 166 12.71 4.55 3.20
N LEU A 167 12.59 4.49 1.88
CA LEU A 167 11.43 3.89 1.24
C LEU A 167 11.44 2.35 1.41
N PRO A 168 10.35 1.73 1.86
CA PRO A 168 10.28 0.28 1.98
C PRO A 168 10.53 -0.40 0.63
N GLY A 169 11.22 -1.54 0.64
CA GLY A 169 11.66 -2.23 -0.57
C GLY A 169 10.51 -2.68 -1.48
N LYS A 170 9.34 -2.96 -0.88
CA LYS A 170 8.09 -3.25 -1.61
C LYS A 170 7.56 -2.04 -2.39
N MET A 171 7.77 -0.82 -1.87
CA MET A 171 7.30 0.43 -2.48
C MET A 171 8.34 1.08 -3.41
N ALA A 172 9.60 0.64 -3.36
CA ALA A 172 10.66 1.22 -4.18
C ALA A 172 10.36 1.25 -5.70
N PRO A 173 9.81 0.18 -6.32
CA PRO A 173 9.47 0.21 -7.75
C PRO A 173 8.31 1.15 -8.08
N LEU A 174 7.40 1.39 -7.13
CA LEU A 174 6.25 2.28 -7.34
C LEU A 174 6.74 3.71 -7.58
N MET A 175 7.76 4.17 -6.85
CA MET A 175 8.35 5.49 -7.09
C MET A 175 8.80 5.67 -8.54
N THR A 176 9.53 4.69 -9.10
CA THR A 176 9.97 4.72 -10.50
C THR A 176 8.80 4.64 -11.48
N PHE A 177 7.78 3.82 -11.17
CA PHE A 177 6.58 3.70 -12.00
C PHE A 177 5.82 5.03 -12.08
N TYR A 178 5.52 5.67 -10.95
CA TYR A 178 4.83 6.96 -10.92
C TYR A 178 5.64 8.06 -11.62
N GLY A 179 6.97 8.04 -11.51
CA GLY A 179 7.84 8.95 -12.26
C GLY A 179 7.74 8.78 -13.79
N LEU A 180 7.83 7.53 -14.28
CA LEU A 180 7.69 7.23 -15.70
C LEU A 180 6.28 7.53 -16.22
N MET A 181 5.26 7.19 -15.45
CA MET A 181 3.86 7.49 -15.80
C MET A 181 3.59 8.98 -15.83
N SER A 182 4.15 9.76 -14.89
CA SER A 182 4.06 11.22 -14.91
C SER A 182 4.65 11.80 -16.20
N LEU A 183 5.81 11.31 -16.65
CA LEU A 183 6.41 11.72 -17.92
C LEU A 183 5.54 11.32 -19.13
N ALA A 184 4.98 10.10 -19.12
CA ALA A 184 4.09 9.64 -20.18
C ALA A 184 2.82 10.51 -20.27
N TYR A 185 2.21 10.85 -19.13
CA TYR A 185 1.06 11.76 -19.06
C TYR A 185 1.42 13.18 -19.49
N LEU A 186 2.63 13.65 -19.20
CA LEU A 186 3.12 14.95 -19.68
C LEU A 186 3.24 14.97 -21.21
N VAL A 187 3.84 13.93 -21.82
CA VAL A 187 3.92 13.80 -23.28
C VAL A 187 2.53 13.72 -23.91
N LEU A 188 1.63 12.92 -23.32
CA LEU A 188 0.24 12.83 -23.76
C LEU A 188 -0.48 14.18 -23.64
N GLY A 189 -0.28 14.90 -22.54
CA GLY A 189 -0.84 16.23 -22.28
C GLY A 189 -0.36 17.26 -23.29
N LEU A 190 0.93 17.27 -23.62
CA LEU A 190 1.51 18.14 -24.65
C LEU A 190 0.96 17.81 -26.04
N ALA A 191 0.96 16.54 -26.43
CA ALA A 191 0.42 16.10 -27.72
C ALA A 191 -1.07 16.46 -27.85
N TRP A 192 -1.85 16.23 -26.78
CA TRP A 192 -3.25 16.60 -26.69
C TRP A 192 -3.44 18.11 -26.76
N PHE A 193 -2.65 18.90 -26.03
CA PHE A 193 -2.74 20.35 -26.01
C PHE A 193 -2.43 20.96 -27.38
N LEU A 194 -1.41 20.46 -28.09
CA LEU A 194 -1.09 20.90 -29.45
C LEU A 194 -2.26 20.64 -30.42
N ARG A 195 -2.86 19.44 -30.35
CA ARG A 195 -4.05 19.10 -31.14
C ARG A 195 -5.25 19.94 -30.74
N PHE A 196 -5.44 20.15 -29.44
CA PHE A 196 -6.47 21.01 -28.89
C PHE A 196 -6.34 22.38 -29.56
N VAL A 197 -5.18 23.06 -29.44
CA VAL A 197 -4.77 24.35 -30.09
C VAL A 197 -5.05 24.43 -31.58
N GLN A 198 -4.67 23.41 -32.34
CA GLN A 198 -4.90 23.38 -33.79
C GLN A 198 -6.38 23.44 -34.18
N PHE A 199 -7.26 22.83 -33.37
CA PHE A 199 -8.70 22.71 -33.68
C PHE A 199 -9.60 23.55 -32.76
N TRP A 200 -9.11 24.68 -32.18
CA TRP A 200 -9.90 25.50 -31.21
C TRP A 200 -11.27 25.93 -31.70
N LYS A 201 -11.43 26.10 -33.01
CA LYS A 201 -12.68 26.57 -33.61
C LYS A 201 -13.79 25.52 -33.64
N ASP A 202 -13.45 24.23 -33.61
CA ASP A 202 -14.40 23.12 -33.77
C ASP A 202 -14.59 22.29 -32.47
N ILE A 203 -14.30 22.90 -31.31
CA ILE A 203 -14.27 22.17 -30.03
C ILE A 203 -15.67 21.92 -29.45
N ILE A 204 -16.02 20.65 -29.36
CA ILE A 204 -17.18 20.14 -28.62
C ILE A 204 -16.90 20.12 -27.11
N HIS A 205 -17.92 20.36 -26.26
CA HIS A 205 -17.84 20.30 -24.78
C HIS A 205 -17.12 19.05 -24.21
N LEU A 206 -17.22 17.91 -24.91
CA LEU A 206 -16.59 16.65 -24.51
C LEU A 206 -15.05 16.76 -24.45
N HIS A 207 -14.43 17.55 -25.33
CA HIS A 207 -12.97 17.73 -25.33
C HIS A 207 -12.47 18.47 -24.09
N TYR A 208 -13.22 19.43 -23.55
CA TYR A 208 -12.84 20.12 -22.31
C TYR A 208 -12.76 19.15 -21.12
N HIS A 209 -13.74 18.24 -21.02
CA HIS A 209 -13.73 17.21 -19.99
C HIS A 209 -12.57 16.22 -20.17
N ILE A 210 -12.27 15.85 -21.42
CA ILE A 210 -11.12 15.01 -21.75
C ILE A 210 -9.80 15.68 -21.34
N THR A 211 -9.64 16.98 -21.59
CA THR A 211 -8.48 17.77 -21.15
C THR A 211 -8.39 17.81 -19.63
N LEU A 212 -9.50 18.02 -18.92
CA LEU A 212 -9.55 18.00 -17.46
C LEU A 212 -9.08 16.67 -16.87
N VAL A 213 -9.51 15.54 -17.44
CA VAL A 213 -9.07 14.20 -16.98
C VAL A 213 -7.57 13.98 -17.20
N ILE A 214 -7.01 14.47 -18.32
CA ILE A 214 -5.56 14.38 -18.57
C ILE A 214 -4.80 15.24 -17.55
N ALA A 215 -5.27 16.46 -17.30
CA ALA A 215 -4.67 17.35 -16.32
C ALA A 215 -4.68 16.74 -14.91
N LEU A 216 -5.80 16.16 -14.49
CA LEU A 216 -5.89 15.46 -13.20
C LEU A 216 -4.98 14.24 -13.13
N GLY A 217 -4.87 13.45 -14.21
CA GLY A 217 -3.92 12.34 -14.29
C GLY A 217 -2.46 12.78 -14.17
N MET A 218 -2.08 13.88 -14.82
CA MET A 218 -0.75 14.49 -14.66
C MET A 218 -0.49 14.91 -13.21
N CYS A 219 -1.45 15.61 -12.59
CA CYS A 219 -1.33 16.07 -11.20
C CYS A 219 -1.22 14.90 -10.22
N GLU A 220 -2.08 13.89 -10.34
CA GLU A 220 -2.05 12.70 -9.48
C GLU A 220 -0.70 11.98 -9.56
N MET A 221 -0.22 11.67 -10.77
CA MET A 221 1.06 10.96 -10.95
C MET A 221 2.24 11.77 -10.39
N ALA A 222 2.22 13.10 -10.58
CA ALA A 222 3.24 13.98 -10.03
C ALA A 222 3.21 14.01 -8.49
N VAL A 223 2.03 14.18 -7.88
CA VAL A 223 1.90 14.26 -6.42
C VAL A 223 2.27 12.91 -5.77
N TRP A 224 1.90 11.77 -6.36
CA TRP A 224 2.36 10.45 -5.91
C TRP A 224 3.88 10.32 -5.98
N TYR A 225 4.50 10.73 -7.09
CA TYR A 225 5.96 10.74 -7.21
C TYR A 225 6.61 11.61 -6.12
N PHE A 226 6.07 12.81 -5.87
CA PHE A 226 6.56 13.68 -4.79
C PHE A 226 6.38 13.06 -3.41
N GLU A 227 5.25 12.39 -3.14
CA GLU A 227 5.05 11.68 -1.89
C GLU A 227 6.12 10.62 -1.68
N TYR A 228 6.35 9.75 -2.67
CA TYR A 228 7.36 8.69 -2.57
C TYR A 228 8.78 9.24 -2.47
N SER A 229 9.10 10.31 -3.19
CA SER A 229 10.42 10.96 -3.13
C SER A 229 10.67 11.60 -1.75
N ASN A 230 9.66 12.27 -1.19
CA ASN A 230 9.76 12.86 0.16
C ASN A 230 9.83 11.76 1.22
N PHE A 231 9.06 10.70 1.07
CA PHE A 231 9.09 9.56 1.98
C PHE A 231 10.44 8.85 1.95
N ASN A 232 11.04 8.69 0.76
CA ASN A 232 12.38 8.12 0.62
C ASN A 232 13.47 8.98 1.30
N SER A 233 13.28 10.29 1.36
CA SER A 233 14.27 11.23 1.90
C SER A 233 14.13 11.43 3.41
N THR A 234 12.91 11.57 3.91
CA THR A 234 12.63 11.90 5.32
C THR A 234 12.30 10.67 6.18
N GLY A 235 11.89 9.55 5.56
CA GLY A 235 11.41 8.36 6.27
C GLY A 235 10.07 8.56 6.99
N THR A 236 9.36 9.65 6.69
CA THR A 236 8.03 9.94 7.21
C THR A 236 7.10 10.27 6.05
N ARG A 237 5.85 9.78 6.09
CA ARG A 237 4.85 10.12 5.08
C ARG A 237 4.26 11.50 5.37
N PRO A 238 4.46 12.50 4.50
CA PRO A 238 3.90 13.83 4.71
C PRO A 238 2.38 13.80 4.51
N MET A 239 1.64 13.88 5.61
CA MET A 239 0.17 13.76 5.62
C MET A 239 -0.52 14.69 4.62
N GLY A 240 -0.02 15.93 4.45
CA GLY A 240 -0.57 16.89 3.50
C GLY A 240 -0.42 16.46 2.04
N ILE A 241 0.74 15.94 1.64
CA ILE A 241 0.98 15.50 0.25
C ILE A 241 0.14 14.27 -0.05
N THR A 242 0.08 13.31 0.88
CA THR A 242 -0.77 12.12 0.76
C THR A 242 -2.25 12.49 0.62
N LEU A 243 -2.74 13.47 1.39
CA LEU A 243 -4.11 13.95 1.28
C LEU A 243 -4.39 14.48 -0.14
N TRP A 244 -3.53 15.35 -0.66
CA TRP A 244 -3.68 15.85 -2.03
C TRP A 244 -3.59 14.74 -3.09
N ALA A 245 -2.65 13.78 -2.94
CA ALA A 245 -2.50 12.65 -3.85
C ALA A 245 -3.80 11.84 -3.95
N VAL A 246 -4.36 11.49 -2.78
CA VAL A 246 -5.61 10.75 -2.64
C VAL A 246 -6.79 11.55 -3.20
N THR A 247 -6.90 12.85 -2.88
CA THR A 247 -7.99 13.68 -3.39
C THR A 247 -7.95 13.78 -4.93
N PHE A 248 -6.78 14.01 -5.54
CA PHE A 248 -6.67 14.04 -7.01
C PHE A 248 -7.04 12.69 -7.64
N GLY A 249 -6.60 11.58 -7.06
CA GLY A 249 -6.96 10.23 -7.53
C GLY A 249 -8.46 9.95 -7.44
N SER A 250 -9.07 10.25 -6.29
CA SER A 250 -10.51 10.14 -6.06
C SER A 250 -11.31 11.02 -7.03
N VAL A 251 -10.93 12.29 -7.21
CA VAL A 251 -11.57 13.21 -8.18
C VAL A 251 -11.45 12.67 -9.61
N LYS A 252 -10.26 12.21 -10.03
CA LYS A 252 -10.05 11.61 -11.36
C LYS A 252 -10.97 10.41 -11.57
N LYS A 253 -11.02 9.49 -10.60
CA LYS A 253 -11.86 8.27 -10.67
C LYS A 253 -13.34 8.64 -10.79
N THR A 254 -13.84 9.57 -9.98
CA THR A 254 -15.23 10.03 -10.03
C THR A 254 -15.56 10.70 -11.36
N LEU A 255 -14.75 11.69 -11.78
CA LEU A 255 -15.00 12.43 -13.02
C LEU A 255 -14.98 11.49 -14.22
N SER A 256 -14.03 10.57 -14.29
CA SER A 256 -13.93 9.61 -15.37
C SER A 256 -15.20 8.76 -15.54
N ARG A 257 -15.76 8.25 -14.43
CA ARG A 257 -16.97 7.43 -14.44
C ARG A 257 -18.22 8.23 -14.77
N LEU A 258 -18.32 9.46 -14.24
CA LEU A 258 -19.40 10.38 -14.58
C LEU A 258 -19.39 10.74 -16.06
N LEU A 259 -18.21 11.04 -16.61
CA LEU A 259 -18.05 11.33 -18.04
C LEU A 259 -18.47 10.14 -18.89
N LEU A 260 -18.01 8.95 -18.54
CA LEU A 260 -18.35 7.72 -19.24
C LEU A 260 -19.87 7.46 -19.22
N LEU A 261 -20.52 7.64 -18.07
CA LEU A 261 -21.98 7.53 -17.95
C LEU A 261 -22.70 8.59 -18.82
N VAL A 262 -22.29 9.84 -18.73
CA VAL A 262 -22.91 10.98 -19.45
C VAL A 262 -22.73 10.85 -20.97
N VAL A 263 -21.57 10.37 -21.43
CA VAL A 263 -21.31 10.03 -22.84
C VAL A 263 -22.19 8.86 -23.29
N SER A 264 -22.33 7.82 -22.46
CA SER A 264 -23.21 6.66 -22.76
C SER A 264 -24.69 7.03 -22.84
N MET A 265 -25.12 8.05 -22.10
CA MET A 265 -26.46 8.65 -22.20
C MET A 265 -26.66 9.50 -23.46
N GLY A 266 -25.59 9.80 -24.19
CA GLY A 266 -25.64 10.57 -25.43
C GLY A 266 -25.51 12.09 -25.26
N PHE A 267 -24.98 12.57 -24.14
CA PHE A 267 -24.69 14.01 -23.96
C PHE A 267 -23.67 14.50 -24.99
N GLY A 268 -23.89 15.69 -25.54
CA GLY A 268 -23.00 16.31 -26.53
C GLY A 268 -23.11 15.75 -27.96
N VAL A 269 -23.56 14.49 -28.14
CA VAL A 269 -23.68 13.84 -29.47
C VAL A 269 -25.13 13.63 -29.91
N VAL A 270 -26.02 13.25 -28.99
CA VAL A 270 -27.42 12.86 -29.27
C VAL A 270 -28.44 13.76 -28.57
N ARG A 271 -28.10 14.31 -27.39
CA ARG A 271 -28.95 15.28 -26.67
C ARG A 271 -28.11 16.47 -26.17
N PRO A 272 -28.58 17.72 -26.37
CA PRO A 272 -27.88 18.91 -25.89
C PRO A 272 -28.02 19.13 -24.37
N THR A 273 -29.02 18.56 -23.71
CA THR A 273 -29.20 18.68 -22.25
C THR A 273 -29.72 17.37 -21.62
N LEU A 274 -29.27 17.06 -20.40
CA LEU A 274 -29.67 15.86 -19.63
C LEU A 274 -30.95 16.05 -18.78
N GLY A 275 -31.52 17.25 -18.72
CA GLY A 275 -32.75 17.53 -17.94
C GLY A 275 -32.63 17.14 -16.46
N GLY A 276 -33.73 16.67 -15.86
CA GLY A 276 -33.78 16.25 -14.45
C GLY A 276 -32.94 15.00 -14.10
N LEU A 277 -32.41 14.29 -15.11
CA LEU A 277 -31.52 13.16 -14.91
C LEU A 277 -30.13 13.58 -14.40
N THR A 278 -29.74 14.83 -14.68
CA THR A 278 -28.45 15.43 -14.26
C THR A 278 -28.30 15.42 -12.74
N SER A 279 -29.37 15.73 -11.99
CA SER A 279 -29.33 15.74 -10.51
C SER A 279 -29.05 14.35 -9.93
N LYS A 280 -29.66 13.29 -10.50
CA LYS A 280 -29.41 11.90 -10.05
C LYS A 280 -27.97 11.46 -10.32
N VAL A 281 -27.41 11.86 -11.46
CA VAL A 281 -26.04 11.53 -11.85
C VAL A 281 -25.03 12.26 -10.95
N VAL A 282 -25.26 13.55 -10.67
CA VAL A 282 -24.40 14.33 -9.77
C VAL A 282 -24.45 13.78 -8.35
N LEU A 283 -25.65 13.43 -7.85
CA LEU A 283 -25.79 12.83 -6.52
C LEU A 283 -25.04 11.49 -6.41
N LEU A 284 -25.18 10.61 -7.42
CA LEU A 284 -24.43 9.35 -7.47
C LEU A 284 -22.92 9.59 -7.50
N GLY A 285 -22.47 10.58 -8.28
CA GLY A 285 -21.08 11.00 -8.33
C GLY A 285 -20.53 11.48 -7.00
N LEU A 286 -21.31 12.28 -6.26
CA LEU A 286 -20.93 12.78 -4.95
C LEU A 286 -20.80 11.65 -3.92
N ILE A 287 -21.77 10.73 -3.88
CA ILE A 287 -21.73 9.56 -2.99
C ILE A 287 -20.49 8.70 -3.31
N TYR A 288 -20.22 8.49 -4.59
CA TYR A 288 -19.05 7.73 -5.03
C TYR A 288 -17.73 8.40 -4.68
N PHE A 289 -17.63 9.73 -4.85
CA PHE A 289 -16.45 10.50 -4.47
C PHE A 289 -16.14 10.34 -2.97
N ILE A 290 -17.14 10.57 -2.11
CA ILE A 290 -16.99 10.46 -0.65
C ILE A 290 -16.58 9.03 -0.25
N ALA A 291 -17.23 8.01 -0.83
CA ALA A 291 -16.90 6.62 -0.54
C ALA A 291 -15.48 6.23 -0.97
N THR A 292 -15.04 6.72 -2.14
CA THR A 292 -13.70 6.45 -2.69
C THR A 292 -12.63 7.18 -1.88
N GLU A 293 -12.85 8.45 -1.56
CA GLU A 293 -11.92 9.25 -0.75
C GLU A 293 -11.76 8.64 0.65
N ALA A 294 -12.86 8.25 1.31
CA ALA A 294 -12.79 7.60 2.61
C ALA A 294 -12.00 6.28 2.57
N LEU A 295 -12.19 5.47 1.53
CA LEU A 295 -11.45 4.22 1.35
C LEU A 295 -9.95 4.50 1.14
N GLU A 296 -9.59 5.40 0.23
CA GLU A 296 -8.20 5.70 -0.10
C GLU A 296 -7.45 6.36 1.07
N LEU A 297 -8.11 7.22 1.84
CA LEU A 297 -7.54 7.81 3.05
C LEU A 297 -7.25 6.74 4.10
N VAL A 298 -8.17 5.80 4.33
CA VAL A 298 -7.96 4.71 5.27
C VAL A 298 -6.84 3.77 4.80
N GLU A 299 -6.73 3.51 3.50
CA GLU A 299 -5.66 2.66 2.98
C GLU A 299 -4.26 3.27 3.07
N HIS A 300 -4.14 4.60 2.90
CA HIS A 300 -2.83 5.26 2.85
C HIS A 300 -2.42 5.95 4.16
N LEU A 301 -3.38 6.42 4.96
CA LEU A 301 -3.14 7.09 6.25
C LEU A 301 -3.56 6.22 7.45
N GLY A 302 -4.28 5.12 7.22
CA GLY A 302 -4.68 4.20 8.28
C GLY A 302 -3.46 3.63 9.00
N ASN A 303 -3.28 4.05 10.24
CA ASN A 303 -2.19 3.61 11.10
C ASN A 303 -2.30 2.10 11.38
N ILE A 304 -1.17 1.47 11.67
CA ILE A 304 -0.99 0.01 11.85
C ILE A 304 -1.79 -0.53 13.06
N ASN A 305 -2.34 0.34 13.91
CA ASN A 305 -2.76 -0.07 15.26
C ASN A 305 -4.25 -0.37 15.48
N ASP A 306 -5.24 0.04 14.67
CA ASP A 306 -6.63 -0.05 15.16
C ASP A 306 -7.74 -0.46 14.16
N PHE A 307 -7.44 -0.75 12.90
CA PHE A 307 -8.47 -1.23 11.97
C PHE A 307 -8.32 -2.72 11.71
N SER A 308 -9.10 -3.51 12.47
CA SER A 308 -9.40 -4.91 12.15
C SER A 308 -9.73 -5.03 10.66
N GLY A 309 -9.24 -6.07 9.97
CA GLY A 309 -9.55 -6.31 8.55
C GLY A 309 -11.05 -6.28 8.22
N LYS A 310 -11.92 -6.45 9.22
CA LYS A 310 -13.37 -6.24 9.12
C LYS A 310 -13.76 -4.79 8.77
N ALA A 311 -13.10 -3.78 9.36
CA ALA A 311 -13.36 -2.37 9.06
C ALA A 311 -12.95 -2.00 7.63
N LYS A 312 -11.83 -2.57 7.14
CA LYS A 312 -11.43 -2.44 5.73
C LYS A 312 -12.48 -3.04 4.79
N LEU A 313 -13.00 -4.23 5.12
CA LEU A 313 -14.06 -4.87 4.33
C LEU A 313 -15.33 -4.01 4.24
N VAL A 314 -15.71 -3.36 5.36
CA VAL A 314 -16.87 -2.46 5.43
C VAL A 314 -16.71 -1.22 4.53
N LEU A 315 -15.50 -0.75 4.27
CA LEU A 315 -15.23 0.37 3.35
C LEU A 315 -15.16 -0.06 1.88
N VAL A 316 -14.62 -1.26 1.61
CA VAL A 316 -14.47 -1.77 0.24
C VAL A 316 -15.82 -2.18 -0.36
N LEU A 317 -16.71 -2.78 0.43
CA LEU A 317 -17.98 -3.32 -0.07
C LEU A 317 -18.91 -2.25 -0.69
N PRO A 318 -19.14 -1.07 -0.07
CA PRO A 318 -19.97 -0.03 -0.66
C PRO A 318 -19.38 0.55 -1.96
N VAL A 319 -18.05 0.72 -2.03
CA VAL A 319 -17.38 1.20 -3.24
C VAL A 319 -17.57 0.18 -4.37
N ALA A 320 -17.33 -1.10 -4.13
CA ALA A 320 -17.55 -2.16 -5.12
C ALA A 320 -19.01 -2.24 -5.61
N PHE A 321 -19.98 -2.03 -4.72
CA PHE A 321 -21.39 -1.96 -5.09
C PHE A 321 -21.68 -0.77 -6.03
N LEU A 322 -21.16 0.42 -5.69
CA LEU A 322 -21.30 1.60 -6.54
C LEU A 322 -20.65 1.40 -7.92
N ASP A 323 -19.48 0.75 -7.97
CA ASP A 323 -18.81 0.37 -9.23
C ASP A 323 -19.71 -0.49 -10.11
N ALA A 324 -20.34 -1.52 -9.53
CA ALA A 324 -21.29 -2.37 -10.25
C ALA A 324 -22.52 -1.59 -10.73
N CYS A 325 -23.08 -0.70 -9.90
CA CYS A 325 -24.18 0.17 -10.29
C CYS A 325 -23.82 1.09 -11.48
N PHE A 326 -22.62 1.69 -11.47
CA PHE A 326 -22.15 2.48 -12.60
C PHE A 326 -22.10 1.65 -13.87
N ILE A 327 -21.46 0.48 -13.84
CA ILE A 327 -21.29 -0.40 -15.01
C ILE A 327 -22.65 -0.78 -15.59
N LEU A 328 -23.58 -1.26 -14.76
CA LEU A 328 -24.93 -1.64 -15.20
C LEU A 328 -25.67 -0.46 -15.83
N TRP A 329 -25.55 0.74 -15.24
CA TRP A 329 -26.22 1.92 -15.77
C TRP A 329 -25.59 2.42 -17.08
N ILE A 330 -24.27 2.32 -17.21
CA ILE A 330 -23.54 2.61 -18.45
C ILE A 330 -24.06 1.72 -19.57
N PHE A 331 -24.04 0.39 -19.39
CA PHE A 331 -24.50 -0.56 -20.41
C PHE A 331 -25.99 -0.37 -20.74
N SER A 332 -26.85 -0.20 -19.72
CA SER A 332 -28.28 0.05 -19.95
C SER A 332 -28.53 1.34 -20.75
N SER A 333 -27.80 2.41 -20.43
CA SER A 333 -27.91 3.69 -21.13
C SER A 333 -27.41 3.57 -22.57
N LEU A 334 -26.30 2.86 -22.77
CA LEU A 334 -25.70 2.63 -24.07
C LEU A 334 -26.64 1.83 -24.99
N SER A 335 -27.24 0.74 -24.50
CA SER A 335 -28.22 -0.05 -25.26
C SER A 335 -29.43 0.78 -25.69
N LYS A 336 -30.00 1.58 -24.78
CA LYS A 336 -31.12 2.49 -25.10
C LYS A 336 -30.73 3.54 -26.14
N THR A 337 -29.51 4.07 -26.07
CA THR A 337 -29.00 5.04 -27.05
C THR A 337 -28.78 4.39 -28.41
N LEU A 338 -28.27 3.16 -28.44
CA LEU A 338 -28.05 2.38 -29.66
C LEU A 338 -29.38 2.07 -30.36
N GLU A 339 -30.39 1.57 -29.63
CA GLU A 339 -31.74 1.32 -30.16
C GLU A 339 -32.35 2.59 -30.75
N LYS A 340 -32.24 3.72 -30.04
CA LYS A 340 -32.75 5.02 -30.53
C LYS A 340 -32.04 5.48 -31.80
N LEU A 341 -30.74 5.25 -31.92
CA LEU A 341 -29.95 5.60 -33.11
C LEU A 341 -30.23 4.67 -34.29
N GLN A 342 -30.45 3.37 -34.04
CA GLN A 342 -30.91 2.39 -35.04
C GLN A 342 -32.25 2.83 -35.66
N MET A 343 -33.21 3.19 -34.82
CA MET A 343 -34.53 3.67 -35.27
C MET A 343 -34.44 4.97 -36.08
N ARG A 344 -33.45 5.83 -35.80
CA ARG A 344 -33.23 7.09 -36.53
C ARG A 344 -32.35 6.96 -37.78
N ARG A 345 -31.90 5.74 -38.15
CA ARG A 345 -31.03 5.45 -39.31
C ARG A 345 -29.77 6.33 -39.40
N ASN A 346 -29.24 6.81 -38.27
CA ASN A 346 -28.05 7.66 -38.29
C ASN A 346 -26.79 6.79 -38.23
N LEU A 347 -26.40 6.24 -39.39
CA LEU A 347 -25.37 5.20 -39.52
C LEU A 347 -23.99 5.64 -38.97
N ALA A 348 -23.59 6.90 -39.18
CA ALA A 348 -22.31 7.42 -38.69
C ALA A 348 -22.22 7.44 -37.15
N LYS A 349 -23.28 7.89 -36.47
CA LYS A 349 -23.34 7.89 -34.99
C LYS A 349 -23.47 6.48 -34.43
N LEU A 350 -24.18 5.60 -35.14
CA LEU A 350 -24.34 4.20 -34.74
C LEU A 350 -23.01 3.44 -34.77
N GLU A 351 -22.18 3.65 -35.80
CA GLU A 351 -20.87 3.01 -35.89
C GLU A 351 -19.95 3.43 -34.74
N LEU A 352 -19.94 4.73 -34.40
CA LEU A 352 -19.19 5.26 -33.26
C LEU A 352 -19.60 4.59 -31.95
N TYR A 353 -20.91 4.50 -31.69
CA TYR A 353 -21.43 3.86 -30.47
C TYR A 353 -21.15 2.36 -30.44
N ARG A 354 -21.16 1.67 -31.59
CA ARG A 354 -20.82 0.26 -31.68
C ARG A 354 -19.34 0.00 -31.39
N LYS A 355 -18.45 0.85 -31.90
CA LYS A 355 -17.01 0.82 -31.57
C LYS A 355 -16.80 1.07 -30.07
N PHE A 356 -17.51 2.05 -29.50
CA PHE A 356 -17.49 2.32 -28.06
C PHE A 356 -17.96 1.13 -27.21
N THR A 357 -19.09 0.49 -27.56
CA THR A 357 -19.57 -0.72 -26.88
C THR A 357 -18.57 -1.87 -26.98
N ASN A 358 -17.97 -2.09 -28.15
CA ASN A 358 -16.96 -3.14 -28.34
C ASN A 358 -15.71 -2.87 -27.50
N ALA A 359 -15.21 -1.64 -27.50
CA ALA A 359 -14.06 -1.24 -26.68
C ALA A 359 -14.35 -1.46 -25.18
N LEU A 360 -15.55 -1.06 -24.73
CA LEU A 360 -15.97 -1.24 -23.34
C LEU A 360 -16.11 -2.72 -22.97
N ALA A 361 -16.68 -3.56 -23.85
CA ALA A 361 -16.78 -5.00 -23.62
C ALA A 361 -15.41 -5.68 -23.51
N VAL A 362 -14.48 -5.34 -24.43
CA VAL A 362 -13.09 -5.82 -24.37
C VAL A 362 -12.42 -5.42 -23.06
N SER A 363 -12.65 -4.19 -22.59
CA SER A 363 -12.06 -3.72 -21.33
C SER A 363 -12.54 -4.54 -20.12
N VAL A 364 -13.84 -4.85 -20.05
CA VAL A 364 -14.41 -5.65 -18.96
C VAL A 364 -13.87 -7.09 -19.00
N LEU A 365 -13.76 -7.69 -20.19
CA LEU A 365 -13.20 -9.03 -20.35
C LEU A 365 -11.73 -9.10 -19.94
N LEU A 366 -10.94 -8.09 -20.30
CA LEU A 366 -9.54 -7.97 -19.89
C LEU A 366 -9.42 -7.88 -18.37
N SER A 367 -10.27 -7.09 -17.71
CA SER A 367 -10.28 -6.98 -16.25
C SER A 367 -10.64 -8.30 -15.57
N ILE A 368 -11.63 -9.04 -16.08
CA ILE A 368 -12.00 -10.36 -15.54
C ILE A 368 -10.86 -11.37 -15.74
N ALA A 369 -10.24 -11.39 -16.92
CA ALA A 369 -9.10 -12.25 -17.20
C ALA A 369 -7.91 -11.95 -16.29
N TRP A 370 -7.65 -10.67 -16.01
CA TRP A 370 -6.61 -10.24 -15.09
C TRP A 370 -6.87 -10.73 -13.66
N ILE A 371 -8.10 -10.52 -13.14
CA ILE A 371 -8.48 -10.99 -11.81
C ILE A 371 -8.32 -12.52 -11.70
N GLY A 372 -8.67 -13.25 -12.76
CA GLY A 372 -8.50 -14.70 -12.82
C GLY A 372 -7.03 -15.15 -12.89
N PHE A 373 -6.15 -14.39 -13.55
CA PHE A 373 -4.71 -14.63 -13.56
C PHE A 373 -4.08 -14.37 -12.20
N GLU A 374 -4.51 -13.31 -11.51
CA GLU A 374 -3.96 -12.90 -10.23
C GLU A 374 -4.49 -13.73 -9.06
N SER A 375 -5.65 -14.41 -9.20
CA SER A 375 -6.06 -15.44 -8.24
C SER A 375 -5.22 -16.72 -8.46
N PRO A 376 -4.26 -17.06 -7.59
CA PRO A 376 -3.63 -18.37 -7.67
C PRO A 376 -4.70 -19.41 -7.34
N PRO A 377 -4.62 -20.65 -7.87
CA PRO A 377 -5.46 -21.73 -7.39
C PRO A 377 -5.26 -21.85 -5.87
N MET A 378 -6.36 -22.00 -5.13
CA MET A 378 -6.52 -21.99 -3.67
C MET A 378 -5.66 -23.03 -2.90
N HIS A 379 -4.67 -23.65 -3.53
CA HIS A 379 -3.84 -24.73 -3.00
C HIS A 379 -2.41 -24.30 -2.58
N SER A 380 -1.99 -23.04 -2.76
CA SER A 380 -0.61 -22.60 -2.41
C SER A 380 -0.53 -21.40 -1.45
N MET A 381 -1.34 -21.39 -0.38
CA MET A 381 -1.06 -20.55 0.80
C MET A 381 0.21 -21.05 1.51
N GLY A 382 1.39 -20.78 0.96
CA GLY A 382 2.65 -21.23 1.54
C GLY A 382 3.92 -20.72 0.86
N LYS A 383 3.81 -20.12 -0.33
CA LYS A 383 4.91 -19.43 -0.99
C LYS A 383 4.52 -17.98 -1.22
N GLU A 384 4.83 -17.12 -0.26
CA GLU A 384 5.01 -15.70 -0.53
C GLU A 384 6.30 -15.56 -1.36
N ASP A 385 6.21 -15.92 -2.65
CA ASP A 385 7.31 -15.76 -3.59
C ASP A 385 7.56 -14.27 -3.82
N GLY A 386 8.83 -13.89 -3.76
CA GLY A 386 9.35 -12.53 -3.73
C GLY A 386 9.21 -11.72 -5.01
N ASN A 387 8.09 -11.85 -5.74
CA ASN A 387 7.81 -11.10 -6.97
C ASN A 387 6.65 -10.09 -6.81
N TRP A 388 6.49 -9.52 -5.61
CA TRP A 388 5.49 -8.50 -5.29
C TRP A 388 5.61 -7.20 -6.11
N GLN A 389 6.75 -6.98 -6.75
CA GLN A 389 7.06 -5.76 -7.51
C GLN A 389 6.32 -5.71 -8.86
N ALA A 390 6.01 -6.86 -9.45
CA ALA A 390 5.30 -6.93 -10.74
C ALA A 390 3.77 -6.79 -10.57
N LEU A 391 3.20 -7.43 -9.56
CA LEU A 391 1.74 -7.53 -9.35
C LEU A 391 1.06 -6.17 -9.05
N PHE A 392 1.72 -5.26 -8.33
CA PHE A 392 1.13 -3.95 -7.98
C PHE A 392 1.19 -2.91 -9.10
N VAL A 393 2.21 -2.98 -9.95
CA VAL A 393 2.41 -2.08 -11.08
C VAL A 393 1.37 -2.34 -12.18
N GLU A 394 0.93 -3.59 -12.31
CA GLU A 394 -0.04 -4.01 -13.34
C GLU A 394 -1.50 -3.68 -12.98
N MET A 395 -1.88 -3.70 -11.69
CA MET A 395 -3.23 -3.29 -11.24
C MET A 395 -3.51 -1.80 -11.47
N THR A 396 -2.53 -0.93 -11.21
CA THR A 396 -2.64 0.52 -11.51
C THR A 396 -2.59 0.77 -13.01
N PHE A 397 -1.73 0.04 -13.74
CA PHE A 397 -1.67 0.10 -15.19
C PHE A 397 -2.99 -0.33 -15.86
N LEU A 398 -3.67 -1.37 -15.39
CA LEU A 398 -4.96 -1.79 -15.95
C LEU A 398 -6.10 -0.82 -15.62
N GLN A 399 -6.08 -0.20 -14.44
CA GLN A 399 -7.09 0.80 -14.06
C GLN A 399 -6.88 2.15 -14.77
N ASP A 400 -5.64 2.49 -15.13
CA ASP A 400 -5.31 3.65 -15.97
C ASP A 400 -5.43 3.35 -17.47
N VAL A 401 -5.15 2.12 -17.92
CA VAL A 401 -5.45 1.65 -19.29
C VAL A 401 -6.96 1.57 -19.52
N PHE A 402 -7.76 1.25 -18.49
CA PHE A 402 -9.22 1.36 -18.51
C PHE A 402 -9.68 2.81 -18.78
N GLN A 403 -8.88 3.81 -18.39
CA GLN A 403 -9.14 5.22 -18.69
C GLN A 403 -8.53 5.70 -20.02
N MET A 404 -7.39 5.14 -20.45
CA MET A 404 -6.71 5.56 -21.67
C MET A 404 -7.23 4.88 -22.95
N LYS A 405 -7.66 3.62 -22.91
CA LYS A 405 -8.22 2.94 -24.10
C LYS A 405 -9.60 3.43 -24.54
N GLN A 406 -10.18 4.35 -23.78
CA GLN A 406 -11.46 4.98 -24.10
C GLN A 406 -11.33 6.29 -24.89
N LYS A 407 -10.10 6.66 -25.30
CA LYS A 407 -9.78 7.85 -26.11
C LYS A 407 -9.35 7.57 -27.55
N ILE A 408 -9.63 6.38 -28.07
CA ILE A 408 -9.56 6.05 -29.50
C ILE A 408 -10.90 5.41 -29.87
#